data_AF-A0A177ELB4-F1
#
_entry.id   AF-A0A177ELB4-F1
#
_cell.length_a   1.000
_cell.length_b   1.000
_cell.length_c   1.000
_cell.angle_alpha   90.00
_cell.angle_beta   90.00
_cell.angle_gamma   90.00
#
_symmetry.space_group_name_H-M   'P 1'
#
loop_
_entity.id
_entity.type
_entity.pdbx_description
1 polymer ?
#
loop_
_entity_poly.entity_id
_entity_poly.type
_entity_poly.pdbx_seq_one_letter_code
_entity_poly.pdbx_strand_id
1 'polypeptide(L)'
;MENTCFRDPLWLQHNALTSETALSYFSLSQFYDRNCNNEVLKMQTMHNPLAGGGEFLQKMAGIQYVIDHAEEPQLFLIKKCERLSPEKVFVLDYYYIIHGTVYQAPTEKEVSRTRYTNILFSMMATLNTLPLEKTPNPSPSGGVAGKRNTSSNRLAGLFNSYYTELGK
;
A
#
# COMPACT_ATOMS: atom_id res chain seq x y z
N MET A 1 -4.85 -1.53 -6.00
CA MET A 1 -3.88 -0.57 -5.45
C MET A 1 -4.69 0.41 -4.63
N GLU A 2 -4.79 0.17 -3.34
CA GLU A 2 -5.28 1.20 -2.43
C GLU A 2 -4.15 2.23 -2.31
N ASN A 3 -4.14 3.23 -3.18
CA ASN A 3 -3.31 4.42 -3.01
C ASN A 3 -3.94 5.30 -1.93
N THR A 4 -4.18 4.72 -0.76
CA THR A 4 -4.60 5.47 0.41
C THR A 4 -3.37 6.24 0.89
N CYS A 5 -3.47 7.56 0.89
CA CYS A 5 -2.49 8.44 1.48
C CYS A 5 -3.20 9.29 2.52
N PHE A 6 -2.48 9.65 3.58
CA PHE A 6 -3.03 10.48 4.64
C PHE A 6 -2.30 11.82 4.66
N ARG A 7 -3.05 12.91 4.74
CA ARG A 7 -2.49 14.25 4.91
C ARG A 7 -3.47 15.12 5.70
N ASP A 8 -2.98 15.76 6.73
CA ASP A 8 -3.72 16.77 7.48
C ASP A 8 -3.03 18.15 7.32
N PRO A 9 -3.59 19.04 6.48
CA PRO A 9 -3.00 20.36 6.27
C PRO A 9 -3.15 21.29 7.49
N LEU A 10 -4.15 21.09 8.36
CA LEU A 10 -4.34 21.94 9.54
C LEU A 10 -3.23 21.71 10.56
N TRP A 11 -2.89 20.44 10.81
CA TRP A 11 -1.79 20.11 11.72
C TRP A 11 -0.45 20.68 11.22
N LEU A 12 -0.17 20.55 9.92
CA LEU A 12 1.07 21.03 9.29
C LEU A 12 1.20 22.56 9.30
N GLN A 13 0.10 23.29 9.42
CA GLN A 13 0.12 24.75 9.53
C GLN A 13 0.52 25.22 10.94
N HIS A 14 0.19 24.43 11.97
CA HIS A 14 0.44 24.78 13.37
C HIS A 14 1.74 24.19 13.92
N ASN A 15 2.18 23.04 13.42
CA ASN A 15 3.36 22.32 13.92
C ASN A 15 4.39 22.10 12.80
N ALA A 16 5.66 22.34 13.11
CA ALA A 16 6.76 21.98 12.23
C ALA A 16 6.99 20.46 12.27
N LEU A 17 7.27 19.87 11.10
CA LEU A 17 7.54 18.44 10.97
C LEU A 17 9.03 18.19 11.31
N THR A 18 9.28 17.73 12.53
CA THR A 18 10.60 17.36 13.06
C THR A 18 10.58 15.89 13.47
N SER A 19 11.75 15.31 13.74
CA SER A 19 11.88 13.93 14.23
C SER A 19 11.04 13.65 15.50
N GLU A 20 10.86 14.65 16.37
CA GLU A 20 10.04 14.52 17.58
C GLU A 20 8.53 14.57 17.29
N THR A 21 8.12 15.44 16.35
CA THR A 21 6.69 15.66 16.05
C THR A 21 6.17 14.72 14.95
N ALA A 22 7.04 14.17 14.11
CA ALA A 22 6.69 13.30 12.98
C ALA A 22 5.92 12.06 13.43
N LEU A 23 6.30 11.44 14.55
CA LEU A 23 5.57 10.29 15.09
C LEU A 23 4.19 10.70 15.64
N SER A 24 4.10 11.89 16.24
CA SER A 24 2.82 12.46 16.68
C SER A 24 1.89 12.75 15.50
N TYR A 25 2.42 13.28 14.41
CA TYR A 25 1.67 13.46 13.15
C TYR A 25 1.22 12.12 12.56
N PHE A 26 2.11 11.13 12.53
CA PHE A 26 1.79 9.79 12.07
C PHE A 26 0.67 9.14 12.89
N SER A 27 0.55 9.45 14.19
CA SER A 27 -0.52 8.91 15.04
C SER A 27 -1.95 9.33 14.64
N LEU A 28 -2.09 10.40 13.85
CA LEU A 28 -3.37 10.85 13.29
C LEU A 28 -3.80 10.05 12.05
N SER A 29 -2.86 9.31 11.46
CA SER A 29 -3.10 8.53 10.25
C SER A 29 -3.88 7.25 10.53
N GLN A 30 -4.65 6.79 9.54
CA GLN A 30 -5.28 5.47 9.55
C GLN A 30 -4.27 4.29 9.63
N PHE A 31 -3.00 4.55 9.32
CA PHE A 31 -1.94 3.54 9.36
C PHE A 31 -1.39 3.29 10.79
N TYR A 32 -1.77 4.13 11.74
CA TYR A 32 -1.33 4.02 13.12
C TYR A 32 -2.25 3.12 13.93
N ASP A 33 -1.67 2.10 14.55
CA ASP A 33 -2.37 1.23 15.49
C ASP A 33 -2.37 1.85 16.89
N ARG A 34 -3.54 2.09 17.47
CA ARG A 34 -3.70 2.63 18.82
C ARG A 34 -3.30 1.66 19.92
N ASN A 35 -3.19 0.36 19.60
CA ASN A 35 -2.75 -0.67 20.53
C ASN A 35 -1.22 -0.83 20.58
N CYS A 36 -0.47 0.02 19.89
CA CYS A 36 0.98 -0.04 19.88
C CYS A 36 1.61 0.47 21.19
N ASN A 37 2.84 0.02 21.44
CA ASN A 37 3.61 0.40 22.63
C ASN A 37 3.92 1.90 22.69
N ASN A 38 3.98 2.57 21.53
CA ASN A 38 4.19 4.01 21.46
C ASN A 38 3.01 4.79 22.09
N GLU A 39 1.78 4.32 21.94
CA GLU A 39 0.61 4.97 22.55
C GLU A 39 0.62 4.77 24.06
N VAL A 40 0.97 3.57 24.53
CA VAL A 40 1.13 3.28 25.96
C VAL A 40 2.18 4.20 26.57
N LEU A 41 3.33 4.35 25.93
CA LEU A 41 4.39 5.25 26.41
C LEU A 41 4.00 6.71 26.36
N LYS A 42 3.26 7.13 25.32
CA LYS A 42 2.72 8.50 25.23
C LYS A 42 1.82 8.78 26.44
N MET A 43 0.90 7.87 26.76
CA MET A 43 0.02 8.00 27.92
C MET A 43 0.78 7.97 29.25
N GLN A 44 1.81 7.14 29.38
CA GLN A 44 2.66 7.08 30.58
C GLN A 44 3.48 8.36 30.77
N THR A 45 4.03 8.92 29.68
CA THR A 45 4.84 10.13 29.70
C THR A 45 4.02 11.36 30.13
N MET A 46 2.72 11.39 29.78
CA MET A 46 1.80 12.44 30.25
C MET A 46 1.62 12.43 31.77
N HIS A 47 1.67 11.26 32.41
CA HIS A 47 1.53 11.13 33.85
C HIS A 47 2.88 11.18 34.59
N ASN A 48 3.95 10.76 33.93
CA ASN A 48 5.31 10.79 34.46
C ASN A 48 6.33 11.18 33.36
N PRO A 49 6.78 12.44 33.32
CA PRO A 49 7.69 12.92 32.29
C PRO A 49 9.08 12.26 32.32
N LEU A 50 9.44 11.57 33.40
CA LEU A 50 10.70 10.82 33.51
C LEU A 50 10.65 9.41 32.88
N ALA A 51 9.47 8.95 32.45
CA ALA A 51 9.27 7.63 31.84
C ALA A 51 9.32 7.63 30.31
N GLY A 52 9.55 8.78 29.67
CA GLY A 52 9.43 8.98 28.22
C GLY A 52 10.70 8.71 27.42
N GLY A 53 11.35 7.56 27.64
CA GLY A 53 12.61 7.19 26.95
C GLY A 53 12.44 6.06 25.92
N GLY A 54 13.22 6.10 24.83
CA GLY A 54 13.31 5.00 23.86
C GLY A 54 13.82 3.68 24.45
N GLU A 55 14.46 3.72 25.62
CA GLU A 55 14.86 2.53 26.37
C GLU A 55 13.67 1.71 26.90
N PHE A 56 12.54 2.35 27.19
CA PHE A 56 11.34 1.66 27.65
C PHE A 56 10.68 0.87 26.51
N LEU A 57 10.75 1.37 25.26
CA LEU A 57 10.30 0.61 24.08
C LEU A 57 11.06 -0.70 23.92
N GLN A 58 12.36 -0.74 24.25
CA GLN A 58 13.16 -1.96 24.13
C GLN A 58 12.74 -3.05 25.14
N LYS A 59 12.18 -2.65 26.28
CA LYS A 59 11.73 -3.55 27.35
C LYS A 59 10.34 -4.12 27.10
N MET A 60 9.53 -3.48 26.25
CA MET A 60 8.15 -3.90 25.96
C MET A 60 8.12 -4.83 24.74
N ALA A 61 7.36 -5.92 24.83
CA ALA A 61 7.03 -6.75 23.66
C ALA A 61 5.74 -6.22 23.00
N GLY A 62 5.64 -6.31 21.68
CA GLY A 62 4.48 -5.86 20.92
C GLY A 62 4.84 -5.01 19.69
N ILE A 63 3.82 -4.38 19.12
CA ILE A 63 3.95 -3.51 17.95
C ILE A 63 4.50 -2.15 18.39
N GLN A 64 5.52 -1.69 17.67
CA GLN A 64 6.15 -0.39 17.89
C GLN A 64 6.45 0.28 16.55
N TYR A 65 6.41 1.61 16.57
CA TYR A 65 6.78 2.46 15.44
C TYR A 65 8.07 3.20 15.79
N VAL A 66 9.06 3.11 14.92
CA VAL A 66 10.38 3.75 15.10
C VAL A 66 10.72 4.56 13.87
N ILE A 67 11.29 5.74 14.04
CA ILE A 67 11.84 6.52 12.94
C ILE A 67 13.21 5.96 12.61
N ASP A 68 13.37 5.43 11.40
CA ASP A 68 14.61 4.81 10.91
C ASP A 68 15.51 5.85 10.22
N HIS A 69 14.90 6.76 9.45
CA HIS A 69 15.58 7.85 8.78
C HIS A 69 14.76 9.14 8.86
N ALA A 70 15.41 10.27 9.09
CA ALA A 70 14.79 11.58 9.16
C ALA A 70 15.64 12.59 8.37
N GLU A 71 15.07 13.13 7.31
CA GLU A 71 15.58 14.25 6.53
C GLU A 71 14.59 15.41 6.68
N GLU A 72 14.83 16.23 7.71
CA GLU A 72 13.93 17.32 8.06
C GLU A 72 14.00 18.44 7.01
N PRO A 73 12.86 18.99 6.52
CA PRO A 73 11.45 18.62 6.77
C PRO A 73 10.83 17.75 5.65
N GLN A 74 11.63 17.24 4.72
CA GLN A 74 11.15 16.69 3.45
C GLN A 74 10.70 15.23 3.55
N LEU A 75 11.45 14.40 4.28
CA LEU A 75 11.27 12.95 4.28
C LEU A 75 11.49 12.35 5.67
N PHE A 76 10.52 11.55 6.11
CA PHE A 76 10.67 10.70 7.30
C PHE A 76 10.31 9.26 6.97
N LEU A 77 11.18 8.33 7.38
CA LEU A 77 10.97 6.89 7.26
C LEU A 77 10.56 6.32 8.62
N ILE A 78 9.33 5.84 8.70
CA ILE A 78 8.80 5.16 9.87
C ILE A 78 8.75 3.67 9.59
N LYS A 79 9.25 2.91 10.54
CA LYS A 79 9.31 1.45 10.50
C LYS A 79 8.37 0.88 11.54
N LYS A 80 7.44 0.03 11.11
CA LYS A 80 6.59 -0.76 12.00
C LYS A 80 7.30 -2.07 12.30
N CYS A 81 7.59 -2.27 13.57
CA CYS A 81 8.25 -3.46 14.07
C CYS A 81 7.36 -4.16 15.09
N GLU A 82 7.40 -5.48 15.09
CA GLU A 82 6.87 -6.30 16.17
C GLU A 82 8.02 -6.92 16.94
N ARG A 83 8.07 -6.64 18.23
CA ARG A 83 9.08 -7.16 19.15
C ARG A 83 8.49 -8.31 19.95
N LEU A 84 9.01 -9.51 19.78
CA LEU A 84 8.63 -10.69 20.59
C LEU A 84 9.52 -10.81 21.84
N SER A 85 10.76 -10.35 21.75
CA SER A 85 11.78 -10.42 22.81
C SER A 85 12.78 -9.26 22.62
N PRO A 86 13.56 -8.85 23.65
CA PRO A 86 14.59 -7.82 23.49
C PRO A 86 15.57 -8.05 22.34
N GLU A 87 15.81 -9.32 21.97
CA GLU A 87 16.70 -9.68 20.86
C GLU A 87 15.98 -9.91 19.53
N LYS A 88 14.68 -10.27 19.57
CA LYS A 88 13.93 -10.65 18.37
C LYS A 88 12.94 -9.56 17.97
N VAL A 89 13.26 -8.86 16.89
CA VAL A 89 12.45 -7.81 16.28
C VAL A 89 12.15 -8.19 14.83
N PHE A 90 10.87 -8.21 14.47
CA PHE A 90 10.40 -8.43 13.11
C PHE A 90 9.94 -7.11 12.52
N VAL A 91 10.37 -6.83 11.29
CA VAL A 91 9.89 -5.66 10.55
C VAL A 91 8.64 -6.08 9.80
N LEU A 92 7.53 -5.40 10.06
CA LEU A 92 6.27 -5.68 9.39
C LEU A 92 6.14 -4.81 8.13
N ASP A 93 6.20 -3.49 8.31
CA ASP A 93 5.92 -2.52 7.26
C ASP A 93 6.78 -1.26 7.37
N TYR A 94 6.87 -0.53 6.27
CA TYR A 94 7.49 0.79 6.20
C TYR A 94 6.46 1.84 5.78
N TYR A 95 6.62 3.04 6.31
CA TYR A 95 5.79 4.20 5.99
C TYR A 95 6.70 5.40 5.72
N TYR A 96 6.34 6.19 4.72
CA TYR A 96 7.07 7.39 4.35
C TYR A 96 6.20 8.61 4.60
N ILE A 97 6.76 9.63 5.22
CA ILE A 97 6.14 10.96 5.29
C ILE A 97 6.91 11.85 4.33
N ILE A 98 6.32 12.16 3.19
CA ILE A 98 6.93 12.97 2.13
C ILE A 98 6.14 14.27 2.02
N HIS A 99 6.79 15.41 2.30
CA HIS A 99 6.16 16.74 2.29
C HIS A 99 4.84 16.80 3.09
N GLY A 100 4.82 16.13 4.26
CA GLY A 100 3.64 16.03 5.11
C GLY A 100 2.56 15.07 4.62
N THR A 101 2.75 14.34 3.52
CA THR A 101 1.83 13.26 3.11
C THR A 101 2.39 11.91 3.55
N VAL A 102 1.57 11.13 4.25
CA VAL A 102 1.92 9.79 4.73
C VAL A 102 1.53 8.76 3.66
N TYR A 103 2.50 7.94 3.26
CA TYR A 103 2.37 6.84 2.33
C TYR A 103 2.77 5.52 2.99
N GLN A 104 2.05 4.45 2.69
CA GLN A 104 2.47 3.10 3.03
C GLN A 104 3.39 2.54 1.93
N ALA A 105 4.51 1.94 2.32
CA ALA A 105 5.37 1.22 1.40
C ALA A 105 4.66 -0.04 0.89
N PRO A 106 4.62 -0.29 -0.44
CA PRO A 106 4.05 -1.53 -0.94
C PRO A 106 4.94 -2.71 -0.56
N THR A 107 4.32 -3.85 -0.24
CA THR A 107 5.07 -5.08 0.02
C THR A 107 5.64 -5.62 -1.30
N GLU A 108 6.80 -6.27 -1.27
CA GLU A 108 7.42 -6.91 -2.44
C GLU A 108 6.45 -7.81 -3.22
N LYS A 109 5.63 -8.58 -2.48
CA LYS A 109 4.60 -9.46 -3.04
C LYS A 109 3.54 -8.69 -3.83
N GLU A 110 3.14 -7.52 -3.36
CA GLU A 110 2.12 -6.68 -4.00
C GLU A 110 2.65 -6.05 -5.28
N VAL A 111 3.90 -5.57 -5.25
CA VAL A 111 4.59 -5.04 -6.43
C VAL A 111 4.69 -6.13 -7.50
N SER A 112 5.15 -7.33 -7.12
CA SER A 112 5.29 -8.46 -8.03
C SER A 112 3.96 -8.89 -8.61
N ARG A 113 2.94 -9.10 -7.76
CA ARG A 113 1.58 -9.46 -8.19
C ARG A 113 1.04 -8.45 -9.20
N THR A 114 1.14 -7.15 -8.90
CA THR A 114 0.61 -6.12 -9.80
C THR A 114 1.31 -6.15 -11.16
N ARG A 115 2.64 -6.31 -11.18
CA ARG A 115 3.39 -6.41 -12.44
C ARG A 115 3.01 -7.65 -13.24
N TYR A 116 2.89 -8.82 -12.62
CA TYR A 116 2.46 -10.04 -13.30
C TYR A 116 1.06 -9.89 -13.90
N THR A 117 0.10 -9.37 -13.12
CA THR A 117 -1.25 -9.13 -13.61
C THR A 117 -1.27 -8.18 -14.80
N ASN A 118 -0.49 -7.09 -14.75
CA ASN A 118 -0.41 -6.13 -15.86
C ASN A 118 0.18 -6.76 -17.14
N ILE A 119 1.19 -7.61 -17.01
CA ILE A 119 1.79 -8.33 -18.14
C ILE A 119 0.75 -9.29 -18.75
N LEU A 120 0.11 -10.12 -17.93
CA LEU A 120 -0.90 -11.08 -18.39
C LEU A 120 -2.09 -10.38 -19.04
N PHE A 121 -2.55 -9.27 -18.46
CA PHE A 121 -3.61 -8.45 -19.04
C PHE A 121 -3.23 -7.91 -20.42
N SER A 122 -2.01 -7.37 -20.55
CA SER A 122 -1.51 -6.85 -21.82
C SER A 122 -1.38 -7.96 -22.87
N MET A 123 -0.88 -9.14 -22.50
CA MET A 123 -0.82 -10.31 -23.37
C MET A 123 -2.20 -10.80 -23.81
N MET A 124 -3.15 -10.86 -22.89
CA MET A 124 -4.52 -11.29 -23.22
C MET A 124 -5.20 -10.28 -24.15
N ALA A 125 -4.99 -8.98 -23.92
CA ALA A 125 -5.50 -7.93 -24.79
C ALA A 125 -4.90 -8.02 -26.21
N THR A 126 -3.60 -8.28 -26.35
CA THR A 126 -2.98 -8.47 -27.67
C THR A 126 -3.48 -9.75 -28.34
N LEU A 127 -3.53 -10.88 -27.66
CA LEU A 127 -4.04 -12.14 -28.23
C LEU A 127 -5.48 -12.03 -28.73
N ASN A 128 -6.34 -11.29 -28.02
CA ASN A 128 -7.73 -11.07 -28.43
C ASN A 128 -7.88 -10.09 -29.61
N THR A 129 -6.91 -9.19 -29.81
CA THR A 129 -6.94 -8.19 -30.89
C THR A 129 -6.18 -8.64 -32.12
N LEU A 130 -5.24 -9.58 -31.98
CA LEU A 130 -4.60 -10.22 -33.11
C LEU A 130 -5.68 -10.95 -33.92
N PRO A 131 -5.81 -10.65 -35.22
CA PRO A 131 -6.54 -11.53 -36.12
C PRO A 131 -5.70 -12.80 -36.18
N LEU A 132 -6.00 -13.78 -35.33
CA LEU A 132 -5.54 -15.15 -35.50
C LEU A 132 -5.76 -15.45 -36.97
N GLU A 133 -4.66 -15.76 -37.66
CA GLU A 133 -4.64 -15.99 -39.09
C GLU A 133 -5.84 -16.88 -39.39
N LYS A 134 -6.83 -16.31 -40.09
CA LYS A 134 -7.94 -17.08 -40.61
C LYS A 134 -7.22 -18.18 -41.37
N THR A 135 -7.27 -19.44 -40.90
CA THR A 135 -6.82 -20.55 -41.72
C THR A 135 -7.48 -20.30 -43.08
N PRO A 136 -6.71 -20.18 -44.18
CA PRO A 136 -7.31 -19.96 -45.47
C PRO A 136 -8.21 -21.18 -45.66
N ASN A 137 -9.52 -20.94 -45.54
CA ASN A 137 -10.51 -21.98 -45.72
C ASN A 137 -10.23 -22.51 -47.14
N PRO A 138 -9.86 -23.79 -47.34
CA PRO A 138 -9.76 -24.33 -48.67
C PRO A 138 -11.19 -24.58 -49.13
N SER A 139 -11.93 -23.53 -49.43
CA SER A 139 -13.19 -23.65 -50.15
C SER A 139 -12.90 -23.27 -51.61
N PRO A 140 -13.04 -24.22 -52.55
CA PRO A 140 -12.92 -23.92 -53.96
C PRO A 140 -14.08 -22.99 -54.35
N SER A 141 -13.80 -21.98 -55.15
CA SER A 141 -14.76 -21.15 -55.92
C SER A 141 -15.84 -20.38 -55.13
N GLY A 142 -15.74 -19.05 -55.16
CA GLY A 142 -16.90 -18.17 -55.35
C GLY A 142 -17.55 -17.51 -54.12
N GLY A 143 -17.23 -16.23 -53.90
CA GLY A 143 -18.26 -15.21 -53.62
C GLY A 143 -18.63 -14.84 -52.17
N VAL A 144 -18.74 -13.52 -52.00
CA VAL A 144 -19.58 -12.74 -51.05
C VAL A 144 -18.96 -12.27 -49.73
N ALA A 145 -18.87 -10.94 -49.62
CA ALA A 145 -18.45 -10.15 -48.48
C ALA A 145 -19.52 -10.11 -47.36
N GLY A 146 -19.10 -10.31 -46.11
CA GLY A 146 -19.97 -10.23 -44.93
C GLY A 146 -19.51 -9.19 -43.92
N LYS A 147 -20.36 -8.18 -43.69
CA LYS A 147 -20.26 -7.15 -42.63
C LYS A 147 -20.12 -7.79 -41.24
N ARG A 148 -19.21 -7.29 -40.39
CA ARG A 148 -19.12 -7.68 -38.97
C ARG A 148 -19.42 -6.49 -38.05
N ASN A 149 -20.57 -6.54 -37.40
CA ASN A 149 -20.91 -5.72 -36.24
C ASN A 149 -20.05 -6.19 -35.04
N THR A 150 -19.24 -5.28 -34.48
CA THR A 150 -18.48 -5.51 -33.26
C THR A 150 -19.38 -5.32 -32.04
N SER A 151 -19.84 -6.43 -31.45
CA SER A 151 -20.50 -6.42 -30.14
C SER A 151 -19.46 -6.28 -29.03
N SER A 152 -19.10 -5.03 -28.76
CA SER A 152 -18.35 -4.59 -27.58
C SER A 152 -19.17 -4.81 -26.31
N ASN A 153 -19.21 -6.01 -25.72
CA ASN A 153 -19.72 -6.15 -24.35
C ASN A 153 -19.33 -7.41 -23.56
N ARG A 154 -18.28 -8.15 -23.92
CA ARG A 154 -17.91 -9.38 -23.19
C ARG A 154 -16.93 -9.20 -22.02
N LEU A 155 -16.33 -8.01 -21.85
CA LEU A 155 -15.29 -7.77 -20.83
C LEU A 155 -15.81 -7.28 -19.47
N ALA A 156 -17.06 -6.81 -19.37
CA ALA A 156 -17.62 -6.35 -18.09
C ALA A 156 -17.89 -7.49 -17.10
N GLY A 157 -18.13 -8.72 -17.59
CA GLY A 157 -18.50 -9.86 -16.75
C GLY A 157 -17.35 -10.52 -15.97
N LEU A 158 -16.12 -10.47 -16.50
CA LEU A 158 -14.97 -11.16 -15.88
C LEU A 158 -14.38 -10.40 -14.68
N PHE A 159 -14.56 -9.07 -14.63
CA PHE A 159 -14.18 -8.31 -13.45
C PHE A 159 -15.18 -8.50 -12.31
N ASN A 160 -16.47 -8.65 -12.62
CA ASN A 160 -17.50 -8.78 -11.59
C ASN A 160 -17.40 -10.11 -10.82
N SER A 161 -16.98 -11.21 -11.48
CA SER A 161 -16.83 -12.52 -10.82
C SER A 161 -15.74 -12.55 -9.75
N TYR A 162 -14.66 -11.78 -9.93
CA TYR A 162 -13.58 -11.70 -8.95
C TYR A 162 -13.96 -10.89 -7.70
N TYR A 163 -14.85 -9.89 -7.83
CA TYR A 163 -15.33 -9.13 -6.66
C TYR A 163 -16.41 -9.87 -5.86
N THR A 164 -17.23 -10.72 -6.50
CA THR A 164 -18.24 -11.52 -5.79
C THR A 164 -17.67 -12.62 -4.90
N GLU A 165 -16.43 -13.07 -5.11
CA GLU A 165 -15.79 -14.09 -4.27
C GLU A 165 -15.04 -13.52 -3.05
N LEU A 166 -14.91 -12.20 -2.95
CA LEU A 166 -14.28 -11.50 -1.81
C LEU A 166 -15.30 -10.91 -0.82
N GLY A 167 -16.59 -11.09 -1.07
CA GLY A 167 -17.70 -10.54 -0.28
C GLY A 167 -18.46 -11.56 0.59
N LYS A 168 -17.87 -12.71 0.91
CA LYS A 168 -18.40 -13.67 1.89
C LYS A 168 -17.37 -14.03 2.94
#